data_AF-A0A3R7M754-F1
#
_entry.id   AF-A0A3R7M754-F1
#
_cell.length_a   1.000
_cell.length_b   1.000
_cell.length_c   1.000
_cell.angle_alpha   90.00
_cell.angle_beta   90.00
_cell.angle_gamma   90.00
#
_symmetry.space_group_name_H-M   'P 1'
#
loop_
_entity.id
_entity.type
_entity.pdbx_description
1 polymer ?
#
loop_
_entity_poly.entity_id
_entity_poly.type
_entity_poly.pdbx_seq_one_letter_code
_entity_poly.pdbx_strand_id
1 'polypeptide(L)'
;MKITRSPGPPLTSPPLLQEVVRLETEYWQLLDIPRQEKQEPVLTYVLRACAIVEKSQRSQEQAEKAHRADEDEERKRENAQRLNGMTTSQILEENTMLTNELYRQLRKYSSLRTLMRELKDDYVESKMYPIIPRYFMLKEMIHDVMRDPAFVEICHEVTQGPPPPAT
;
A
#
# COMPACT_ATOMS: atom_id res chain seq x y z
N MET A 1 5.07 -31.17 -48.86
CA MET A 1 4.35 -30.18 -48.02
C MET A 1 5.36 -29.49 -47.10
N LYS A 2 5.64 -28.20 -47.31
CA LYS A 2 6.57 -27.43 -46.46
C LYS A 2 5.75 -26.69 -45.41
N ILE A 3 5.87 -27.09 -44.14
CA ILE A 3 5.26 -26.37 -43.02
C ILE A 3 6.20 -25.21 -42.67
N THR A 4 5.91 -24.04 -43.20
CA THR A 4 6.56 -22.79 -42.80
C THR A 4 6.06 -22.40 -41.42
N ARG A 5 6.87 -22.60 -40.37
CA ARG A 5 6.60 -22.02 -39.04
C ARG A 5 6.92 -20.53 -39.10
N SER A 6 5.90 -19.69 -39.02
CA SER A 6 6.08 -18.25 -38.83
C SER A 6 6.67 -18.01 -37.44
N PRO A 7 7.64 -17.09 -37.26
CA PRO A 7 8.11 -16.72 -35.95
C PRO A 7 6.99 -15.96 -35.24
N GLY A 8 6.47 -16.53 -34.15
CA GLY A 8 5.49 -15.86 -33.30
C GLY A 8 6.07 -14.58 -32.69
N PRO A 9 5.23 -13.58 -32.41
CA PRO A 9 5.70 -12.33 -31.81
C PRO A 9 6.39 -12.62 -30.46
N PRO A 10 7.42 -11.84 -30.10
CA PRO A 10 8.03 -11.96 -28.78
C PRO A 10 6.95 -11.73 -27.73
N LEU A 11 6.89 -12.61 -26.72
CA LEU A 11 6.06 -12.43 -25.54
C LEU A 11 6.61 -11.24 -24.74
N THR A 12 6.32 -10.04 -25.20
CA THR A 12 6.40 -8.84 -24.38
C THR A 12 5.29 -8.95 -23.35
N SER A 13 5.66 -8.96 -22.07
CA SER A 13 4.71 -8.88 -20.95
C SER A 13 3.64 -7.81 -21.25
N PRO A 14 2.35 -8.08 -20.94
CA PRO A 14 1.30 -7.11 -21.24
C PRO A 14 1.63 -5.75 -20.62
N PRO A 15 1.33 -4.63 -21.30
CA PRO A 15 1.71 -3.28 -20.85
C PRO A 15 1.21 -2.96 -19.43
N LEU A 16 0.10 -3.56 -19.02
CA LEU A 16 -0.43 -3.50 -17.66
C LEU A 16 0.52 -4.13 -16.63
N LEU A 17 1.17 -5.25 -16.93
CA LEU A 17 2.12 -5.89 -16.02
C LEU A 17 3.39 -5.03 -15.86
N GLN A 18 3.85 -4.42 -16.95
CA GLN A 18 5.00 -3.51 -16.90
C GLN A 18 4.67 -2.23 -16.13
N GLU A 19 3.47 -1.68 -16.31
CA GLU A 19 3.00 -0.51 -15.57
C GLU A 19 2.76 -0.81 -14.10
N VAL A 20 2.19 -1.97 -13.77
CA VAL A 20 2.07 -2.44 -12.38
C VAL A 20 3.45 -2.59 -11.76
N VAL A 21 4.41 -3.25 -12.42
CA VAL A 21 5.79 -3.39 -11.91
C VAL A 21 6.49 -2.03 -11.77
N ARG A 22 6.23 -1.08 -12.67
CA ARG A 22 6.79 0.27 -12.62
C ARG A 22 6.22 1.07 -11.44
N LEU A 23 4.88 1.13 -11.33
CA LEU A 23 4.16 1.77 -10.24
C LEU A 23 4.52 1.13 -8.90
N GLU A 24 4.59 -0.20 -8.86
CA GLU A 24 5.12 -0.97 -7.75
C GLU A 24 6.52 -0.43 -7.42
N THR A 25 7.50 -0.55 -8.32
CA THR A 25 8.89 -0.14 -8.07
C THR A 25 9.03 1.31 -7.60
N GLU A 26 8.22 2.22 -8.11
CA GLU A 26 8.23 3.65 -7.77
C GLU A 26 7.57 3.91 -6.39
N TYR A 27 6.40 3.31 -6.10
CA TYR A 27 5.72 3.44 -4.81
C TYR A 27 6.45 2.72 -3.66
N TRP A 28 7.09 1.57 -3.92
CA TRP A 28 7.78 0.79 -2.88
C TRP A 28 9.05 1.45 -2.35
N GLN A 29 9.70 2.28 -3.18
CA GLN A 29 10.95 2.96 -2.82
C GLN A 29 10.74 4.16 -1.89
N LEU A 30 9.54 4.77 -1.90
CA LEU A 30 9.31 6.06 -1.24
C LEU A 30 8.79 5.95 0.21
N LEU A 31 8.15 4.83 0.57
CA LEU A 31 7.55 4.63 1.89
C LEU A 31 8.10 3.37 2.56
N ASP A 32 9.27 3.48 3.18
CA ASP A 32 9.75 2.46 4.11
C ASP A 32 9.39 2.86 5.55
N ILE A 33 8.26 2.35 6.03
CA ILE A 33 7.83 2.57 7.41
C ILE A 33 8.50 1.51 8.30
N PRO A 34 9.42 1.92 9.19
CA PRO A 34 10.10 1.00 10.10
C PRO A 34 9.12 0.34 11.07
N ARG A 35 9.45 -0.85 11.58
CA ARG A 35 8.65 -1.53 12.61
C ARG A 35 8.69 -0.75 13.94
N GLN A 36 7.64 -0.90 14.74
CA GLN A 36 7.59 -0.36 16.10
C GLN A 36 8.64 -1.06 16.97
N GLU A 37 9.38 -0.29 17.77
CA GLU A 37 10.33 -0.86 18.73
C GLU A 37 9.61 -1.42 19.97
N LYS A 38 10.17 -2.45 20.61
CA LYS A 38 9.50 -3.16 21.73
C LYS A 38 9.12 -2.25 22.91
N GLN A 39 9.84 -1.15 23.11
CA GLN A 39 9.61 -0.20 24.21
C GLN A 39 8.99 1.12 23.72
N GLU A 40 8.75 1.27 22.41
CA GLU A 40 8.19 2.49 21.82
C GLU A 40 6.68 2.57 22.08
N PRO A 41 6.18 3.65 22.72
CA PRO A 41 4.74 3.86 22.86
C PRO A 41 4.04 3.96 21.50
N VAL A 42 2.79 3.49 21.42
CA VAL A 42 2.00 3.48 20.17
C VAL A 42 1.90 4.88 19.55
N LEU A 43 1.60 5.91 20.35
CA LEU A 43 1.51 7.28 19.86
C LEU A 43 2.82 7.76 19.24
N THR A 44 3.95 7.49 19.91
CA THR A 44 5.29 7.85 19.41
C THR A 44 5.58 7.19 18.06
N TYR A 45 5.25 5.90 17.95
CA TYR A 45 5.39 5.15 16.71
C TYR A 45 4.54 5.72 15.58
N VAL A 46 3.26 6.02 15.85
CA VAL A 46 2.35 6.61 14.86
C VAL A 46 2.87 7.95 14.36
N LEU A 47 3.31 8.84 15.27
CA LEU A 47 3.85 10.15 14.89
C LEU A 47 5.10 10.03 14.02
N ARG A 48 5.99 9.06 14.33
CA ARG A 48 7.18 8.78 13.52
C ARG A 48 6.80 8.30 12.11
N ALA A 49 5.82 7.41 12.01
CA ALA A 49 5.30 6.95 10.72
C ALA A 49 4.67 8.10 9.92
N CYS A 50 3.86 8.95 10.55
CA CYS A 50 3.29 10.14 9.92
C CYS A 50 4.37 11.07 9.36
N ALA A 51 5.43 11.35 10.13
CA ALA A 51 6.53 12.19 9.67
C ALA A 51 7.23 11.63 8.41
N ILE A 52 7.37 10.31 8.30
CA ILE A 52 7.93 9.65 7.11
C ILE A 52 6.98 9.81 5.90
N VAL A 53 5.69 9.57 6.12
CA VAL A 53 4.66 9.72 5.08
C VAL A 53 4.61 11.16 4.57
N GLU A 54 4.60 12.15 5.46
CA GLU A 54 4.60 13.57 5.12
C GLU A 54 5.87 13.97 4.34
N LYS A 55 7.05 13.47 4.74
CA LYS A 55 8.29 13.74 4.02
C LYS A 55 8.27 13.17 2.60
N SER A 56 7.71 11.96 2.44
CA SER A 56 7.51 11.35 1.13
C SER A 56 6.55 12.18 0.27
N GLN A 57 5.43 12.64 0.83
CA GLN A 57 4.44 13.45 0.12
C GLN A 57 5.01 14.82 -0.31
N ARG A 58 5.74 15.52 0.57
CA ARG A 58 6.33 16.84 0.24
C ARG A 58 7.35 16.77 -0.90
N SER A 59 8.07 15.65 -1.01
CA SER A 59 9.03 15.42 -2.09
C SER A 59 8.33 15.22 -3.44
N GLN A 60 7.08 14.76 -3.42
CA GLN A 60 6.23 14.55 -4.60
C GLN A 60 5.44 15.81 -4.96
N GLU A 61 4.93 16.56 -3.97
CA GLU A 61 4.12 17.77 -4.16
C GLU A 61 4.90 19.01 -4.63
N GLN A 62 6.23 19.01 -4.48
CA GLN A 62 7.06 20.10 -5.04
C GLN A 62 6.99 20.21 -6.58
N ALA A 63 6.36 19.25 -7.27
CA ALA A 63 6.09 19.29 -8.71
C ALA A 63 4.70 19.87 -9.12
N GLU A 64 3.73 20.01 -8.20
CA GLU A 64 2.31 20.31 -8.56
C GLU A 64 1.71 21.54 -7.84
N LYS A 65 2.56 22.40 -7.27
CA LYS A 65 2.20 23.31 -6.17
C LYS A 65 1.33 24.54 -6.48
N ALA A 66 0.86 24.74 -7.71
CA ALA A 66 0.06 25.93 -8.04
C ALA A 66 -1.46 25.73 -7.87
N HIS A 67 -1.97 24.49 -7.84
CA HIS A 67 -3.42 24.23 -7.95
C HIS A 67 -4.10 23.73 -6.67
N ARG A 68 -3.34 23.41 -5.60
CA ARG A 68 -3.86 22.79 -4.36
C ARG A 68 -3.80 23.69 -3.11
N ALA A 69 -3.21 24.88 -3.21
CA ALA A 69 -3.05 25.78 -2.07
C ALA A 69 -4.40 26.28 -1.53
N ASP A 70 -5.33 26.63 -2.44
CA ASP A 70 -6.66 27.10 -2.08
C ASP A 70 -7.51 25.99 -1.43
N GLU A 71 -7.41 24.75 -1.92
CA GLU A 71 -8.10 23.59 -1.34
C GLU A 71 -7.58 23.24 0.07
N ASP A 72 -6.25 23.35 0.29
CA ASP A 72 -5.65 23.13 1.61
C ASP A 72 -6.01 24.22 2.61
N GLU A 73 -6.11 25.48 2.17
CA GLU A 73 -6.57 26.61 2.98
C GLU A 73 -8.05 26.43 3.39
N GLU A 74 -8.90 26.01 2.45
CA GLU A 74 -10.32 25.72 2.70
C GLU A 74 -10.48 24.57 3.71
N ARG A 75 -9.78 23.45 3.50
CA ARG A 75 -9.80 22.29 4.42
C ARG A 75 -9.33 22.66 5.83
N LYS A 76 -8.32 23.53 5.96
CA LYS A 76 -7.88 24.04 7.28
C LYS A 76 -8.96 24.89 7.94
N ARG A 77 -9.64 25.75 7.19
CA ARG A 77 -10.70 26.61 7.71
C ARG A 77 -11.91 25.80 8.19
N GLU A 78 -12.34 24.82 7.42
CA GLU A 78 -13.41 23.89 7.81
C GLU A 78 -13.06 23.12 9.08
N ASN A 79 -11.82 22.60 9.16
CA ASN A 79 -11.38 21.86 10.34
C ASN A 79 -11.30 22.77 11.59
N ALA A 80 -10.86 24.02 11.44
CA ALA A 80 -10.85 24.98 12.55
C ALA A 80 -12.27 25.31 13.04
N GLN A 81 -13.24 25.45 12.14
CA GLN A 81 -14.64 25.66 12.51
C GLN A 81 -15.23 24.45 13.25
N ARG A 82 -14.94 23.23 12.79
CA ARG A 82 -15.35 21.99 13.47
C ARG A 82 -14.79 21.91 14.89
N LEU A 83 -13.50 22.21 15.06
CA LEU A 83 -12.81 22.17 16.35
C LEU A 83 -13.35 23.21 17.33
N ASN A 84 -13.73 24.40 16.86
CA ASN A 84 -14.34 25.44 17.71
C ASN A 84 -15.67 25.00 18.34
N GLY A 85 -16.39 24.06 17.72
CA GLY A 85 -17.64 23.50 18.27
C GLY A 85 -17.45 22.33 19.24
N MET A 86 -16.22 21.85 19.42
CA MET A 86 -15.92 20.69 20.26
C MET A 86 -15.30 21.11 21.60
N THR A 87 -15.60 20.33 22.63
CA THR A 87 -14.92 20.44 23.92
C THR A 87 -13.53 19.79 23.87
N THR A 88 -12.62 20.23 24.76
CA THR A 88 -11.29 19.62 24.90
C THR A 88 -11.36 18.11 25.13
N SER A 89 -12.34 17.63 25.91
CA SER A 89 -12.51 16.19 26.17
C SER A 89 -12.85 15.41 24.89
N GLN A 90 -13.76 15.94 24.06
CA GLN A 90 -14.13 15.31 22.80
C GLN A 90 -12.96 15.27 21.82
N ILE A 91 -12.16 16.34 21.77
CA ILE A 91 -10.95 16.40 20.94
C ILE A 91 -9.93 15.34 21.38
N LEU A 92 -9.74 15.13 22.68
CA LEU A 92 -8.82 14.12 23.20
C LEU A 92 -9.28 12.68 22.93
N GLU A 93 -10.58 12.43 23.05
CA GLU A 93 -11.19 11.14 22.73
C GLU A 93 -11.05 10.82 21.23
N GLU A 94 -11.38 11.78 20.36
CA GLU A 94 -11.21 11.65 18.91
C GLU A 94 -9.74 11.40 18.54
N ASN A 95 -8.79 12.16 19.13
CA ASN A 95 -7.36 11.92 18.89
C ASN A 95 -6.91 10.51 19.30
N THR A 96 -7.44 10.00 20.41
CA THR A 96 -7.14 8.63 20.85
C THR A 96 -7.68 7.60 19.86
N MET A 97 -8.91 7.78 19.38
CA MET A 97 -9.50 6.95 18.34
C MET A 97 -8.70 6.98 17.04
N LEU A 98 -8.35 8.17 16.54
CA LEU A 98 -7.56 8.34 15.32
C LEU A 98 -6.17 7.73 15.45
N THR A 99 -5.52 7.86 16.61
CA THR A 99 -4.20 7.24 16.86
C THR A 99 -4.29 5.72 16.78
N ASN A 100 -5.32 5.13 17.40
CA ASN A 100 -5.53 3.68 17.36
C ASN A 100 -5.86 3.19 15.95
N GLU A 101 -6.68 3.94 15.21
CA GLU A 101 -7.01 3.60 13.83
C GLU A 101 -5.79 3.65 12.92
N LEU A 102 -5.00 4.73 12.99
CA LEU A 102 -3.75 4.85 12.25
C LEU A 102 -2.79 3.71 12.61
N TYR A 103 -2.66 3.37 13.89
CA TYR A 103 -1.84 2.24 14.31
C TYR A 103 -2.30 0.92 13.69
N ARG A 104 -3.62 0.66 13.65
CA ARG A 104 -4.20 -0.52 13.00
C ARG A 104 -3.87 -0.56 11.52
N GLN A 105 -4.02 0.55 10.81
CA GLN A 105 -3.70 0.67 9.38
C GLN A 105 -2.20 0.44 9.12
N LEU A 106 -1.33 1.03 9.94
CA LEU A 106 0.12 0.82 9.85
C LEU A 106 0.50 -0.65 10.03
N ARG A 107 -0.16 -1.35 10.95
CA ARG A 107 0.06 -2.79 11.17
C ARG A 107 -0.34 -3.61 9.96
N LYS A 108 -1.53 -3.37 9.40
CA LYS A 108 -2.00 -4.05 8.17
C LYS A 108 -1.05 -3.83 7.00
N TYR A 109 -0.68 -2.57 6.76
CA TYR A 109 0.29 -2.22 5.73
C TYR A 109 1.63 -2.94 5.92
N SER A 110 2.16 -2.94 7.15
CA SER A 110 3.44 -3.59 7.47
C SER A 110 3.40 -5.11 7.25
N SER A 111 2.31 -5.76 7.63
CA SER A 111 2.09 -7.19 7.40
C SER A 111 2.04 -7.52 5.91
N LEU A 112 1.21 -6.79 5.14
CA LEU A 112 1.11 -7.00 3.69
C LEU A 112 2.44 -6.72 2.97
N ARG A 113 3.14 -5.66 3.38
CA ARG A 113 4.49 -5.32 2.88
C ARG A 113 5.51 -6.42 3.14
N THR A 114 5.40 -7.10 4.27
CA THR A 114 6.28 -8.24 4.58
C THR A 114 5.96 -9.42 3.68
N LEU A 115 4.68 -9.79 3.57
CA LEU A 115 4.20 -10.87 2.69
C LEU A 115 4.62 -10.67 1.23
N MET A 116 4.46 -9.45 0.70
CA MET A 116 4.85 -9.14 -0.68
C MET A 116 6.36 -9.22 -0.91
N ARG A 117 7.16 -8.83 0.09
CA ARG A 117 8.63 -8.93 0.00
C ARG A 117 9.06 -10.39 -0.04
N GLU A 118 8.52 -11.21 0.86
CA GLU A 118 8.79 -12.66 0.90
C GLU A 118 8.39 -13.32 -0.42
N LEU A 119 7.18 -13.05 -0.93
CA LEU A 119 6.73 -13.52 -2.24
C LEU A 119 7.69 -13.14 -3.38
N LYS A 120 8.19 -11.90 -3.38
CA LYS A 120 9.13 -11.41 -4.39
C LYS A 120 10.47 -12.13 -4.30
N ASP A 121 11.01 -12.30 -3.10
CA ASP A 121 12.29 -12.95 -2.86
C ASP A 121 12.20 -14.44 -3.27
N ASP A 122 11.14 -15.13 -2.85
CA ASP A 122 10.82 -16.51 -3.24
C ASP A 122 10.63 -16.66 -4.76
N TYR A 123 9.96 -15.70 -5.40
CA TYR A 123 9.81 -15.68 -6.85
C TYR A 123 11.16 -15.54 -7.56
N VAL A 124 12.06 -14.68 -7.06
CA VAL A 124 13.41 -14.51 -7.60
C VAL A 124 14.22 -15.80 -7.44
N GLU A 125 14.18 -16.42 -6.27
CA GLU A 125 14.86 -17.69 -6.00
C GLU A 125 14.33 -18.82 -6.88
N SER A 126 13.02 -18.87 -7.13
CA SER A 126 12.40 -19.87 -8.00
C SER A 126 13.00 -19.92 -9.41
N LYS A 127 13.61 -18.81 -9.88
CA LYS A 127 14.22 -18.73 -11.22
C LYS A 127 15.39 -19.69 -11.42
N MET A 128 15.99 -20.18 -10.34
CA MET A 128 17.07 -21.15 -10.38
C MET A 128 16.61 -22.56 -10.78
N TYR A 129 15.30 -22.84 -10.70
CA TYR A 129 14.74 -24.16 -10.94
C TYR A 129 14.25 -24.34 -12.38
N PRO A 130 14.33 -25.58 -12.95
CA PRO A 130 13.71 -25.89 -14.23
C PRO A 130 12.19 -25.67 -14.23
N ILE A 131 11.61 -25.52 -15.43
CA ILE A 131 10.22 -25.08 -15.64
C ILE A 131 9.21 -25.91 -14.82
N ILE A 132 9.35 -27.24 -14.79
CA ILE A 132 8.35 -28.11 -14.17
C ILE A 132 8.33 -27.96 -12.63
N PRO A 133 9.44 -28.15 -11.88
CA PRO A 133 9.47 -27.86 -10.44
C PRO A 133 9.10 -26.41 -10.12
N ARG A 134 9.59 -25.47 -10.93
CA ARG A 134 9.32 -24.06 -10.75
C ARG A 134 7.83 -23.74 -10.83
N TYR A 135 7.10 -24.36 -11.77
CA TYR A 135 5.65 -24.18 -11.87
C TYR A 135 4.91 -24.59 -10.59
N PHE A 136 5.29 -25.72 -9.99
CA PHE A 136 4.70 -26.14 -8.71
C PHE A 136 4.99 -25.13 -7.60
N MET A 137 6.24 -24.68 -7.48
CA MET A 137 6.61 -23.67 -6.48
C MET A 137 5.83 -22.37 -6.65
N LEU A 138 5.73 -21.84 -7.88
CA LEU A 138 4.97 -20.63 -8.18
C LEU A 138 3.49 -20.78 -7.85
N LYS A 139 2.92 -21.95 -8.13
CA LYS A 139 1.53 -22.24 -7.82
C LYS A 139 1.28 -22.24 -6.31
N GLU A 140 2.16 -22.86 -5.52
CA GLU A 140 2.06 -22.87 -4.07
C GLU A 140 2.23 -21.45 -3.50
N MET A 141 3.21 -20.67 -3.96
CA MET A 141 3.38 -19.27 -3.54
C MET A 141 2.12 -18.42 -3.72
N ILE A 142 1.45 -18.55 -4.87
CA ILE A 142 0.18 -17.85 -5.12
C ILE A 142 -0.89 -18.29 -4.13
N HIS A 143 -0.97 -19.60 -3.87
CA HIS A 143 -1.96 -20.17 -2.97
C HIS A 143 -1.73 -19.76 -1.52
N ASP A 144 -0.48 -19.72 -1.08
CA ASP A 144 -0.08 -19.27 0.25
C ASP A 144 -0.46 -17.80 0.47
N VAL A 145 -0.14 -16.92 -0.49
CA VAL A 145 -0.55 -15.49 -0.43
C VAL A 145 -2.06 -15.34 -0.38
N MET A 146 -2.81 -16.11 -1.18
CA MET A 146 -4.27 -16.04 -1.19
C MET A 146 -4.92 -16.51 0.12
N ARG A 147 -4.20 -17.27 0.95
CA ARG A 147 -4.66 -17.78 2.24
C ARG A 147 -4.08 -17.02 3.42
N ASP A 148 -3.10 -16.15 3.19
CA ASP A 148 -2.47 -15.37 4.23
C ASP A 148 -3.51 -14.45 4.91
N PRO A 149 -3.59 -14.45 6.25
CA PRO A 149 -4.59 -13.66 6.96
C PRO A 149 -4.48 -12.16 6.71
N ALA A 150 -3.27 -11.63 6.51
CA ALA A 150 -3.07 -10.21 6.22
C ALA A 150 -3.63 -9.83 4.84
N PHE A 151 -3.54 -10.74 3.87
CA PHE A 151 -4.13 -10.54 2.54
C PHE A 151 -5.66 -10.68 2.57
N VAL A 152 -6.17 -11.70 3.27
CA VAL A 152 -7.63 -11.96 3.38
C VAL A 152 -8.35 -10.82 4.09
N GLU A 153 -7.79 -10.30 5.19
CA GLU A 153 -8.35 -9.16 5.94
C GLU A 153 -8.58 -7.96 5.00
N ILE A 154 -7.60 -7.63 4.16
CA ILE A 154 -7.67 -6.49 3.24
C ILE A 154 -8.71 -6.74 2.13
N CYS A 155 -8.77 -7.95 1.59
CA CYS A 155 -9.78 -8.30 0.58
C CYS A 155 -11.21 -8.13 1.10
N HIS A 156 -11.45 -8.50 2.36
CA HIS A 156 -12.77 -8.35 2.98
C HIS A 156 -13.15 -6.88 3.16
N GLU A 157 -12.21 -6.00 3.51
CA GLU A 157 -12.46 -4.57 3.65
C GLU A 157 -12.80 -3.89 2.32
N VAL A 158 -12.12 -4.25 1.23
CA VAL A 158 -12.41 -3.72 -0.12
C VAL A 158 -13.80 -4.15 -0.59
N THR A 159 -14.21 -5.38 -0.27
CA THR A 159 -15.52 -5.92 -0.66
C THR A 159 -16.68 -5.25 0.09
N GLN A 160 -16.42 -4.67 1.27
CA GLN A 160 -17.40 -3.95 2.08
C GLN A 160 -17.39 -2.42 1.87
N GLY A 161 -16.61 -1.91 0.90
CA GLY A 161 -16.61 -0.49 0.53
C GLY A 161 -17.99 -0.01 0.04
N PRO A 162 -18.28 1.30 0.12
CA PRO A 162 -19.60 1.83 -0.23
C PRO A 162 -19.96 1.49 -1.68
N PRO A 163 -21.24 1.15 -1.96
CA PRO A 163 -21.67 0.83 -3.31
C PRO A 163 -21.42 2.03 -4.25
N PRO A 164 -21.10 1.79 -5.53
CA PRO A 164 -20.87 2.86 -6.48
C PRO A 164 -22.11 3.77 -6.57
N PRO A 165 -21.92 5.09 -6.73
CA PRO A 165 -23.04 6.02 -6.85
C PRO A 165 -23.93 5.59 -8.03
N ALA A 166 -25.23 5.42 -7.76
CA ALA A 166 -26.21 5.13 -8.78
C ALA A 166 -26.18 6.26 -9.82
N THR A 167 -25.89 5.90 -11.06
CA THR A 167 -25.89 6.82 -12.22
C THR A 167 -27.30 7.26 -12.56
#